data_AF-A0A9D1ZGY3-F1
#
_entry.id   AF-A0A9D1ZGY3-F1
#
_cell.length_a   1.000
_cell.length_b   1.000
_cell.length_c   1.000
_cell.angle_alpha   90.00
_cell.angle_beta   90.00
_cell.angle_gamma   90.00
#
_symmetry.space_group_name_H-M   'P 1'
#
loop_
_entity.id
_entity.type
_entity.pdbx_description
1 polymer ?
#
loop_
_entity_poly.entity_id
_entity_poly.type
_entity_poly.pdbx_seq_one_letter_code
_entity_poly.pdbx_strand_id
1 'polypeptide(L)'
;MKLFIFNPDADLALADGGDNYIAPAAARRMADDLALLPVWYAGEGDGVWAPSAYNDSFLKRMRDFLALDVRLVTYPELPDYADAGVVPWGWNLSLRRKLMQGGFPSGRLPSVEDLHFYRQCASREHVAGCLEAFRGIPSCRGESVALKDLSACREYVEGRGHVLLKAPWSGSGKGLCWCTGAFTSSIAGWCAKVLRGQGCVVASPVYDKVVDFAMEFDKDKEGRVSFIGYSLFHTNDRGAYGGNLLLSDAQIEEYLTRYVPLETLHRVREVAKDVLERRFVGYAGCLGIDMMVCRSGEGFWIHPCVEVNLRMNMGIVAGSLYRRLLAPDAVGYFRIEYHTSPDALRAYHIKDETAYPLTWREGRIMSGYMPLVPVTPSSRYRAFIKVFPDTGHFRCHNGQWP
;
A
#
# COMPACT_ATOMS: atom_id res chain seq x y z
N MET A 1 -22.32 2.53 -10.81
CA MET A 1 -21.05 1.83 -11.10
C MET A 1 -19.87 2.68 -10.64
N LYS A 2 -18.85 2.06 -10.06
CA LYS A 2 -17.52 2.66 -9.84
C LYS A 2 -16.54 2.17 -10.90
N LEU A 3 -15.59 3.03 -11.29
CA LEU A 3 -14.49 2.68 -12.18
C LEU A 3 -13.18 2.67 -11.39
N PHE A 4 -12.63 1.49 -11.19
CA PHE A 4 -11.37 1.29 -10.47
C PHE A 4 -10.17 1.36 -11.40
N ILE A 5 -9.09 1.97 -10.92
CA ILE A 5 -7.89 2.21 -11.74
C ILE A 5 -6.65 1.87 -10.93
N PHE A 6 -5.82 0.95 -11.41
CA PHE A 6 -4.52 0.73 -10.80
C PHE A 6 -3.52 1.83 -11.24
N ASN A 7 -3.15 2.69 -10.30
CA ASN A 7 -2.24 3.83 -10.48
C ASN A 7 -1.07 3.75 -9.47
N PRO A 8 -0.16 2.76 -9.62
CA PRO A 8 0.81 2.39 -8.58
C PRO A 8 1.89 3.43 -8.33
N ASP A 9 2.08 4.37 -9.24
CA ASP A 9 3.07 5.43 -9.19
C ASP A 9 2.52 6.75 -8.66
N ALA A 10 1.32 6.74 -8.07
CA ALA A 10 0.69 7.92 -7.49
C ALA A 10 1.64 8.73 -6.59
N ASP A 11 2.40 8.09 -5.70
CA ASP A 11 3.33 8.81 -4.82
C ASP A 11 4.47 9.52 -5.59
N LEU A 12 4.90 8.98 -6.72
CA LEU A 12 5.90 9.63 -7.58
C LEU A 12 5.30 10.79 -8.36
N ALA A 13 4.05 10.66 -8.83
CA ALA A 13 3.31 11.74 -9.45
C ALA A 13 3.02 12.87 -8.46
N LEU A 14 2.74 12.54 -7.19
CA LEU A 14 2.60 13.52 -6.11
C LEU A 14 3.94 14.21 -5.81
N ALA A 15 5.05 13.49 -5.82
CA ALA A 15 6.37 14.08 -5.66
C ALA A 15 6.68 15.12 -6.75
N ASP A 16 6.34 14.83 -8.02
CA ASP A 16 6.46 15.75 -9.15
C ASP A 16 5.47 16.92 -9.06
N GLY A 17 4.21 16.63 -8.76
CA GLY A 17 3.15 17.63 -8.57
C GLY A 17 2.60 18.24 -9.86
N GLY A 18 3.08 17.85 -11.04
CA GLY A 18 2.61 18.34 -12.33
C GLY A 18 1.54 17.45 -12.98
N ASP A 19 0.75 18.03 -13.88
CA ASP A 19 -0.22 17.32 -14.72
C ASP A 19 0.42 16.63 -15.93
N ASN A 20 1.65 17.01 -16.29
CA ASN A 20 2.46 16.42 -17.37
C ASN A 20 3.45 15.36 -16.87
N TYR A 21 3.30 14.89 -15.62
CA TYR A 21 4.16 13.85 -15.06
C TYR A 21 4.18 12.60 -15.94
N ILE A 22 5.38 12.13 -16.26
CA ILE A 22 5.61 10.87 -16.98
C ILE A 22 6.33 9.90 -16.05
N ALA A 23 5.63 8.82 -15.69
CA ALA A 23 6.18 7.78 -14.83
C ALA A 23 7.42 7.12 -15.44
N PRO A 24 8.45 6.74 -14.65
CA PRO A 24 9.57 5.95 -15.15
C PRO A 24 9.14 4.63 -15.79
N ALA A 25 9.95 4.10 -16.71
CA ALA A 25 9.62 2.88 -17.47
C ALA A 25 9.24 1.69 -16.58
N ALA A 26 9.94 1.48 -15.46
CA ALA A 26 9.63 0.41 -14.51
C ALA A 26 8.25 0.58 -13.85
N ALA A 27 7.86 1.81 -13.53
CA ALA A 27 6.56 2.11 -12.93
C ALA A 27 5.42 1.92 -13.93
N ARG A 28 5.60 2.37 -15.18
CA ARG A 28 4.63 2.10 -16.26
C ARG A 28 4.46 0.60 -16.49
N ARG A 29 5.57 -0.16 -16.48
CA ARG A 29 5.51 -1.62 -16.62
C ARG A 29 4.73 -2.29 -15.49
N MET A 30 4.90 -1.84 -14.25
CA MET A 30 4.09 -2.32 -13.13
C MET A 30 2.61 -1.98 -13.30
N ALA A 31 2.30 -0.74 -13.73
CA ALA A 31 0.92 -0.33 -13.98
C ALA A 31 0.25 -1.19 -15.07
N ASP A 32 0.97 -1.49 -16.15
CA ASP A 32 0.47 -2.34 -17.24
C ASP A 32 0.29 -3.81 -16.80
N ASP A 33 1.32 -4.41 -16.19
CA ASP A 33 1.32 -5.83 -15.80
C ASP A 33 0.29 -6.12 -14.70
N LEU A 34 0.04 -5.15 -13.81
CA LEU A 34 -0.85 -5.31 -12.65
C LEU A 34 -2.19 -4.57 -12.80
N ALA A 35 -2.53 -4.12 -14.00
CA ALA A 35 -3.72 -3.29 -14.24
C ALA A 35 -5.05 -3.91 -13.74
N LEU A 36 -5.13 -5.25 -13.70
CA LEU A 36 -6.31 -5.99 -13.21
C LEU A 36 -6.33 -6.23 -11.71
N LEU A 37 -5.32 -5.81 -10.94
CA LEU A 37 -5.32 -5.96 -9.48
C LEU A 37 -6.60 -5.39 -8.81
N PRO A 38 -7.27 -4.34 -9.32
CA PRO A 38 -8.50 -3.84 -8.73
C PRO A 38 -9.70 -4.78 -8.78
N VAL A 39 -9.69 -5.80 -9.65
CA VAL A 39 -10.77 -6.81 -9.72
C VAL A 39 -11.02 -7.47 -8.35
N TRP A 40 -9.99 -7.60 -7.53
CA TRP A 40 -10.06 -8.31 -6.25
C TRP A 40 -10.69 -7.51 -5.11
N TYR A 41 -10.93 -6.21 -5.31
CA TYR A 41 -11.60 -5.34 -4.34
C TYR A 41 -12.76 -4.51 -4.92
N ALA A 42 -12.93 -4.49 -6.25
CA ALA A 42 -14.10 -3.91 -6.91
C ALA A 42 -15.40 -4.64 -6.53
N GLY A 43 -16.53 -3.92 -6.47
CA GLY A 43 -17.84 -4.51 -6.16
C GLY A 43 -18.49 -5.18 -7.37
N GLU A 44 -19.62 -5.85 -7.14
CA GLU A 44 -20.46 -6.38 -8.22
C GLU A 44 -20.95 -5.27 -9.14
N GLY A 45 -20.87 -5.51 -10.45
CA GLY A 45 -21.23 -4.58 -11.50
C GLY A 45 -20.24 -3.44 -11.72
N ASP A 46 -19.15 -3.34 -10.95
CA ASP A 46 -18.13 -2.30 -11.09
C ASP A 46 -17.18 -2.56 -12.27
N GLY A 47 -16.52 -1.50 -12.75
CA GLY A 47 -15.56 -1.55 -13.84
C GLY A 47 -14.12 -1.45 -13.35
N VAL A 48 -13.18 -2.10 -14.05
CA VAL A 48 -11.74 -1.96 -13.87
C VAL A 48 -11.12 -1.51 -15.17
N TRP A 49 -10.40 -0.38 -15.12
CA TRP A 49 -9.70 0.14 -16.29
C TRP A 49 -8.35 -0.56 -16.48
N ALA A 50 -8.17 -1.21 -17.62
CA ALA A 50 -6.90 -1.80 -18.03
C ALA A 50 -6.50 -1.39 -19.46
N PRO A 51 -5.21 -1.43 -19.81
CA PRO A 51 -4.71 -0.87 -21.08
C PRO A 51 -5.10 -1.67 -22.33
N SER A 52 -5.57 -2.91 -22.17
CA SER A 52 -5.81 -3.80 -23.31
C SER A 52 -6.94 -4.80 -23.07
N ALA A 53 -7.69 -5.10 -24.14
CA ALA A 53 -8.69 -6.16 -24.20
C ALA A 53 -8.12 -7.57 -24.00
N TYR A 54 -6.81 -7.79 -24.14
CA TYR A 54 -6.19 -9.10 -23.84
C TYR A 54 -6.45 -9.57 -22.40
N ASN A 55 -6.68 -8.62 -21.49
CA ASN A 55 -7.07 -8.88 -20.10
C ASN A 55 -8.43 -9.57 -19.96
N ASP A 56 -9.33 -9.47 -20.95
CA ASP A 56 -10.67 -10.05 -20.89
C ASP A 56 -10.63 -11.57 -20.83
N SER A 57 -9.66 -12.22 -21.48
CA SER A 57 -9.49 -13.67 -21.42
C SER A 57 -9.23 -14.18 -20.00
N PHE A 58 -8.38 -13.48 -19.26
CA PHE A 58 -8.12 -13.77 -17.85
C PHE A 58 -9.34 -13.47 -17.00
N LEU A 59 -9.97 -12.30 -17.21
CA LEU A 59 -11.12 -11.90 -16.45
C LEU A 59 -12.29 -12.88 -16.64
N LYS A 60 -12.67 -13.23 -17.88
CA LYS A 60 -13.70 -14.25 -18.19
C LYS A 60 -13.48 -15.54 -17.41
N ARG A 61 -12.27 -16.09 -17.50
CA ARG A 61 -11.88 -17.29 -16.76
C ARG A 61 -12.07 -17.11 -15.24
N MET A 62 -11.67 -15.98 -14.67
CA MET A 62 -11.88 -15.71 -13.25
C MET A 62 -13.37 -15.52 -12.90
N ARG A 63 -14.18 -14.95 -13.80
CA ARG A 63 -15.65 -14.85 -13.62
C ARG A 63 -16.30 -16.22 -13.54
N ASP A 64 -15.91 -17.12 -14.45
CA ASP A 64 -16.42 -18.49 -14.49
C ASP A 64 -16.01 -19.27 -13.22
N PHE A 65 -14.84 -18.98 -12.65
CA PHE A 65 -14.33 -19.67 -11.47
C PHE A 65 -14.77 -19.09 -10.13
N LEU A 66 -15.01 -17.77 -10.03
CA LEU A 66 -15.20 -17.07 -8.75
C LEU A 66 -16.51 -16.26 -8.67
N ALA A 67 -17.40 -16.39 -9.67
CA ALA A 67 -18.60 -15.58 -9.80
C ALA A 67 -18.32 -14.06 -9.70
N LEU A 68 -17.16 -13.62 -10.18
CA LEU A 68 -16.79 -12.21 -10.18
C LEU A 68 -17.67 -11.45 -11.17
N ASP A 69 -18.51 -10.53 -10.70
CA ASP A 69 -19.22 -9.59 -11.57
C ASP A 69 -18.45 -8.26 -11.67
N VAL A 70 -17.31 -8.29 -12.37
CA VAL A 70 -16.50 -7.10 -12.63
C VAL A 70 -16.27 -6.97 -14.14
N ARG A 71 -16.41 -5.75 -14.65
CA ARG A 71 -16.27 -5.45 -16.09
C ARG A 71 -14.87 -4.93 -16.40
N LEU A 72 -14.30 -5.39 -17.51
CA LEU A 72 -13.13 -4.75 -18.09
C LEU A 72 -13.57 -3.48 -18.82
N VAL A 73 -12.88 -2.38 -18.58
CA VAL A 73 -13.02 -1.13 -19.34
C VAL A 73 -11.66 -0.82 -19.97
N THR A 74 -11.64 -0.51 -21.25
CA THR A 74 -10.44 -0.09 -21.98
C THR A 74 -10.47 1.40 -22.28
N TYR A 75 -9.33 1.98 -22.68
CA TYR A 75 -9.25 3.42 -22.96
C TYR A 75 -10.29 3.93 -23.99
N PRO A 76 -10.54 3.23 -25.12
CA PRO A 76 -11.57 3.66 -26.08
C PRO A 76 -13.00 3.65 -25.53
N GLU A 77 -13.27 2.85 -24.50
CA GLU A 77 -14.60 2.69 -23.90
C GLU A 77 -14.84 3.67 -22.73
N LEU A 78 -13.81 4.41 -22.28
CA LEU A 78 -13.94 5.38 -21.19
C LEU A 78 -15.11 6.38 -21.38
N PRO A 79 -15.39 6.91 -22.59
CA PRO A 79 -16.53 7.80 -22.81
C PRO A 79 -17.89 7.17 -22.45
N ASP A 80 -18.05 5.86 -22.64
CA ASP A 80 -19.29 5.13 -22.34
C ASP A 80 -19.56 5.01 -20.84
N TYR A 81 -18.55 5.30 -20.01
CA TYR A 81 -18.59 5.22 -18.56
C TYR A 81 -18.27 6.57 -17.89
N ALA A 82 -18.44 7.69 -18.62
CA ALA A 82 -18.12 9.03 -18.14
C ALA A 82 -18.97 9.49 -16.92
N ASP A 83 -20.03 8.75 -16.59
CA ASP A 83 -20.90 8.96 -15.44
C ASP A 83 -20.50 8.13 -14.19
N ALA A 84 -19.52 7.22 -14.34
CA ALA A 84 -19.04 6.37 -13.26
C ALA A 84 -18.29 7.16 -12.18
N GLY A 85 -18.40 6.70 -10.93
CA GLY A 85 -17.55 7.21 -9.84
C GLY A 85 -16.13 6.65 -9.97
N VAL A 86 -15.14 7.50 -10.19
CA VAL A 86 -13.75 7.05 -10.36
C VAL A 86 -13.10 6.77 -9.00
N VAL A 87 -12.51 5.58 -8.85
CA VAL A 87 -11.82 5.13 -7.64
C VAL A 87 -10.41 4.65 -8.01
N PRO A 88 -9.43 5.57 -8.13
CA PRO A 88 -8.09 5.16 -8.50
C PRO A 88 -7.35 4.61 -7.28
N TRP A 89 -6.24 3.91 -7.56
CA TRP A 89 -5.30 3.50 -6.54
C TRP A 89 -4.88 4.71 -5.71
N GLY A 90 -4.45 5.80 -6.36
CA GLY A 90 -4.30 7.11 -5.74
C GLY A 90 -4.56 8.21 -6.76
N TRP A 91 -5.06 9.36 -6.29
CA TRP A 91 -5.33 10.53 -7.13
C TRP A 91 -4.08 11.37 -7.37
N ASN A 92 -3.95 11.94 -8.57
CA ASN A 92 -2.96 12.95 -8.91
C ASN A 92 -3.40 13.73 -10.17
N LEU A 93 -2.70 14.84 -10.49
CA LEU A 93 -3.06 15.72 -11.60
C LEU A 93 -2.90 15.05 -12.97
N SER A 94 -1.88 14.20 -13.17
CA SER A 94 -1.66 13.55 -14.47
C SER A 94 -2.73 12.49 -14.77
N LEU A 95 -3.18 11.75 -13.77
CA LEU A 95 -4.31 10.82 -13.90
C LEU A 95 -5.61 11.58 -14.22
N ARG A 96 -5.88 12.69 -13.52
CA ARG A 96 -7.03 13.55 -13.80
C ARG A 96 -7.02 14.02 -15.26
N ARG A 97 -5.88 14.51 -15.75
CA ARG A 97 -5.71 14.92 -17.14
C ARG A 97 -5.96 13.76 -18.11
N LYS A 98 -5.42 12.57 -17.82
CA LYS A 98 -5.60 11.36 -18.64
C LYS A 98 -7.07 10.94 -18.72
N LEU A 99 -7.83 11.04 -17.62
CA LEU A 99 -9.27 10.75 -17.61
C LEU A 99 -10.07 11.78 -18.41
N MET A 100 -9.74 13.07 -18.31
CA MET A 100 -10.37 14.11 -19.14
C MET A 100 -10.13 13.88 -20.64
N GLN A 101 -8.89 13.51 -21.01
CA GLN A 101 -8.56 13.13 -22.39
C GLN A 101 -9.30 11.87 -22.86
N GLY A 102 -9.67 10.99 -21.94
CA GLY A 102 -10.51 9.81 -22.17
C GLY A 102 -12.01 10.09 -22.16
N GLY A 103 -12.46 11.35 -22.06
CA GLY A 103 -13.87 11.73 -22.16
C GLY A 103 -14.59 11.96 -20.82
N PHE A 104 -13.91 11.84 -19.68
CA PHE A 104 -14.55 12.16 -18.39
C PHE A 104 -14.74 13.68 -18.22
N PRO A 105 -15.95 14.14 -17.87
CA PRO A 105 -16.20 15.55 -17.63
C PRO A 105 -15.47 16.03 -16.36
N SER A 106 -14.89 17.23 -16.41
CA SER A 106 -14.10 17.79 -15.31
C SER A 106 -14.87 17.89 -13.99
N GLY A 107 -16.18 18.18 -14.04
CA GLY A 107 -17.04 18.27 -12.85
C GLY A 107 -17.34 16.94 -12.15
N ARG A 108 -16.94 15.81 -12.73
CA ARG A 108 -17.04 14.47 -12.12
C ARG A 108 -15.72 14.01 -11.50
N LEU A 109 -14.64 14.74 -11.74
CA LEU A 109 -13.31 14.46 -11.22
C LEU A 109 -13.00 15.46 -10.09
N PRO A 110 -12.08 15.14 -9.16
CA PRO A 110 -11.59 16.12 -8.21
C PRO A 110 -11.08 17.39 -8.92
N SER A 111 -11.29 18.55 -8.31
CA SER A 111 -10.74 19.82 -8.82
C SER A 111 -9.21 19.84 -8.71
N VAL A 112 -8.57 20.83 -9.33
CA VAL A 112 -7.12 21.00 -9.20
C VAL A 112 -6.75 21.36 -7.77
N GLU A 113 -7.59 22.15 -7.12
CA GLU A 113 -7.51 22.53 -5.71
C GLU A 113 -7.61 21.32 -4.79
N ASP A 114 -8.59 20.42 -5.02
CA ASP A 114 -8.72 19.17 -4.27
C ASP A 114 -7.45 18.31 -4.40
N LEU A 115 -6.89 18.22 -5.60
CA LEU A 115 -5.69 17.41 -5.84
C LEU A 115 -4.41 18.02 -5.24
N HIS A 116 -4.31 19.35 -5.20
CA HIS A 116 -3.26 20.02 -4.44
C HIS A 116 -3.41 19.76 -2.94
N PHE A 117 -4.64 19.78 -2.42
CA PHE A 117 -4.92 19.43 -1.03
C PHE A 117 -4.58 17.96 -0.72
N TYR A 118 -4.97 17.01 -1.59
CA TYR A 118 -4.63 15.59 -1.45
C TYR A 118 -3.12 15.37 -1.46
N ARG A 119 -2.40 16.08 -2.34
CA ARG A 119 -0.93 16.07 -2.36
C ARG A 119 -0.35 16.52 -1.03
N GLN A 120 -0.82 17.65 -0.47
CA GLN A 120 -0.35 18.12 0.83
C GLN A 120 -0.57 17.06 1.90
N CYS A 121 -1.78 16.51 1.98
CA CYS A 121 -2.16 15.49 2.97
C CYS A 121 -1.33 14.20 2.87
N ALA A 122 -0.96 13.78 1.67
CA ALA A 122 -0.13 12.58 1.42
C ALA A 122 1.35 12.76 1.81
N SER A 123 1.77 13.94 2.26
CA SER A 123 3.14 14.20 2.69
C SER A 123 3.45 13.53 4.03
N ARG A 124 4.62 12.88 4.12
CA ARG A 124 5.15 12.37 5.40
C ARG A 124 5.43 13.48 6.43
N GLU A 125 5.39 14.76 6.07
CA GLU A 125 5.47 15.87 7.02
C GLU A 125 4.37 15.82 8.10
N HIS A 126 3.21 15.21 7.80
CA HIS A 126 2.11 15.08 8.75
C HIS A 126 2.31 14.01 9.83
N VAL A 127 3.29 13.11 9.66
CA VAL A 127 3.54 11.98 10.58
C VAL A 127 3.83 12.48 11.99
N ALA A 128 4.68 13.49 12.14
CA ALA A 128 5.01 14.08 13.44
C ALA A 128 3.74 14.53 14.19
N GLY A 129 2.84 15.23 13.51
CA GLY A 129 1.57 15.67 14.10
C GLY A 129 0.65 14.51 14.47
N CYS A 130 0.66 13.42 13.71
CA CYS A 130 -0.12 12.22 14.02
C CYS A 130 0.43 11.52 15.28
N LEU A 131 1.76 11.38 15.38
CA LEU A 131 2.44 10.77 16.53
C LEU A 131 2.10 11.46 17.87
N GLU A 132 1.88 12.78 17.87
CA GLU A 132 1.50 13.53 19.07
C GLU A 132 0.26 12.96 19.76
N ALA A 133 -0.72 12.48 18.99
CA ALA A 133 -1.97 11.96 19.54
C ALA A 133 -1.79 10.65 20.30
N PHE A 134 -0.70 9.91 20.05
CA PHE A 134 -0.44 8.61 20.67
C PHE A 134 0.46 8.69 21.91
N ARG A 135 1.02 9.86 22.26
CA ARG A 135 1.98 10.03 23.37
C ARG A 135 1.44 9.56 24.74
N GLY A 136 0.13 9.57 24.94
CA GLY A 136 -0.52 9.14 26.19
C GLY A 136 -0.85 7.64 26.27
N ILE A 137 -0.59 6.85 25.22
CA ILE A 137 -0.87 5.42 25.22
C ILE A 137 0.35 4.66 25.76
N PRO A 138 0.21 3.81 26.80
CA PRO A 138 1.29 2.94 27.25
C PRO A 138 1.87 2.12 26.10
N SER A 139 3.19 1.91 26.12
CA SER A 139 3.89 1.13 25.09
C SER A 139 3.77 1.68 23.65
N CYS A 140 3.44 2.96 23.46
CA CYS A 140 3.52 3.65 22.18
C CYS A 140 4.63 4.70 22.20
N ARG A 141 5.52 4.69 21.21
CA ARG A 141 6.62 5.66 21.06
C ARG A 141 6.89 5.90 19.59
N GLY A 142 7.44 7.03 19.22
CA GLY A 142 7.80 7.30 17.84
C GLY A 142 8.27 8.72 17.68
N GLU A 143 9.15 8.94 16.72
CA GLU A 143 9.71 10.26 16.44
C GLU A 143 9.79 10.46 14.93
N SER A 144 9.31 11.63 14.49
CA SER A 144 9.47 12.09 13.12
C SER A 144 9.63 13.60 13.13
N VAL A 145 10.52 14.12 12.29
CA VAL A 145 10.76 15.57 12.16
C VAL A 145 10.90 15.96 10.70
N ALA A 146 10.34 17.10 10.31
CA ALA A 146 10.54 17.70 9.00
C ALA A 146 11.71 18.70 9.06
N LEU A 147 12.80 18.37 8.37
CA LEU A 147 14.03 19.17 8.29
C LEU A 147 13.96 20.05 7.02
N LYS A 148 14.16 21.35 7.18
CA LYS A 148 13.89 22.35 6.12
C LYS A 148 15.15 22.87 5.41
N ASP A 149 16.33 22.52 5.88
CA ASP A 149 17.60 22.87 5.25
C ASP A 149 18.70 21.81 5.50
N LEU A 150 19.85 21.99 4.86
CA LEU A 150 20.99 21.08 4.98
C LEU A 150 21.67 21.11 6.35
N SER A 151 21.61 22.24 7.08
CA SER A 151 22.18 22.34 8.44
C SER A 151 21.38 21.45 9.37
N ALA A 152 20.05 21.59 9.36
CA ALA A 152 19.15 20.76 10.15
C ALA A 152 19.29 19.26 9.80
N CYS A 153 19.47 18.94 8.51
CA CYS A 153 19.77 17.56 8.08
C CYS A 153 21.07 17.03 8.69
N ARG A 154 22.14 17.84 8.65
CA ARG A 154 23.44 17.48 9.21
C ARG A 154 23.35 17.28 10.72
N GLU A 155 22.82 18.27 11.43
CA GLU A 155 22.69 18.26 12.89
C GLU A 155 21.91 17.04 13.37
N TYR A 156 20.80 16.70 12.70
CA TYR A 156 20.00 15.54 13.07
C TYR A 156 20.74 14.21 12.83
N VAL A 157 21.47 14.10 11.72
CA VAL A 157 22.24 12.88 11.39
C VAL A 157 23.46 12.72 12.30
N GLU A 158 24.24 13.77 12.52
CA GLU A 158 25.48 13.71 13.31
C GLU A 158 25.20 13.66 14.82
N GLY A 159 24.06 14.20 15.27
CA GLY A 159 23.62 14.12 16.67
C GLY A 159 23.08 12.75 17.08
N ARG A 160 22.97 11.77 16.16
CA ARG A 160 22.32 10.46 16.40
C ARG A 160 23.13 9.32 15.78
N GLY A 161 23.02 8.12 16.36
CA GLY A 161 23.72 6.94 15.84
C GLY A 161 23.15 6.44 14.50
N HIS A 162 21.88 6.05 14.48
CA HIS A 162 21.22 5.51 13.30
C HIS A 162 19.96 6.31 12.96
N VAL A 163 19.94 6.87 11.76
CA VAL A 163 18.88 7.76 11.27
C VAL A 163 18.38 7.27 9.92
N LEU A 164 17.07 7.37 9.71
CA LEU A 164 16.43 7.19 8.43
C LEU A 164 15.90 8.53 7.93
N LEU A 165 16.46 9.03 6.84
CA LEU A 165 15.92 10.16 6.11
C LEU A 165 14.97 9.67 5.02
N LYS A 166 13.87 10.39 4.82
CA LYS A 166 12.78 10.03 3.92
C LYS A 166 12.36 11.24 3.09
N ALA A 167 12.04 11.02 1.82
CA ALA A 167 11.37 12.03 1.02
C ALA A 167 9.90 12.17 1.48
N PRO A 168 9.34 13.40 1.50
CA PRO A 168 7.94 13.65 1.83
C PRO A 168 6.96 12.80 1.01
N TRP A 169 7.18 12.71 -0.30
CA TRP A 169 6.44 11.87 -1.23
C TRP A 169 7.38 10.86 -1.90
N SER A 170 7.15 9.57 -1.63
CA SER A 170 7.81 8.45 -2.30
C SER A 170 7.09 7.14 -2.05
N GLY A 171 7.21 6.19 -3.00
CA GLY A 171 6.56 4.87 -2.89
C GLY A 171 7.55 3.71 -2.69
N SER A 172 7.09 2.65 -2.00
CA SER A 172 7.71 1.31 -1.91
C SER A 172 9.23 1.29 -1.63
N GLY A 173 9.67 1.89 -0.52
CA GLY A 173 11.08 1.92 -0.12
C GLY A 173 11.98 2.86 -0.96
N LYS A 174 11.43 3.49 -2.01
CA LYS A 174 12.13 4.55 -2.74
C LYS A 174 12.13 5.82 -1.88
N GLY A 175 13.14 6.66 -2.06
CA GLY A 175 13.24 7.91 -1.30
C GLY A 175 13.60 7.71 0.17
N LEU A 176 14.22 6.57 0.53
CA LEU A 176 14.85 6.33 1.82
C LEU A 176 16.36 6.54 1.71
N CYS A 177 16.95 7.18 2.72
CA CYS A 177 18.38 7.37 2.86
C CYS A 177 18.78 6.98 4.29
N TRP A 178 19.50 5.87 4.40
CA TRP A 178 19.95 5.29 5.67
C TRP A 178 21.28 5.93 6.09
N CYS A 179 21.34 6.43 7.32
CA CYS A 179 22.48 7.16 7.85
C CYS A 179 23.00 6.54 9.15
N THR A 180 24.32 6.48 9.30
CA THR A 180 25.01 5.90 10.46
C THR A 180 25.92 6.96 11.11
N GLY A 181 25.33 8.05 11.59
CA GLY A 181 26.01 9.11 12.35
C GLY A 181 26.91 10.06 11.56
N ALA A 182 27.16 9.81 10.27
CA ALA A 182 28.00 10.66 9.42
C ALA A 182 27.21 11.31 8.28
N PHE A 183 27.29 12.64 8.16
CA PHE A 183 26.64 13.37 7.06
C PHE A 183 27.58 13.54 5.86
N THR A 184 27.72 12.46 5.08
CA THR A 184 28.60 12.38 3.91
C THR A 184 28.12 13.26 2.74
N SER A 185 29.00 13.53 1.77
CA SER A 185 28.65 14.29 0.56
C SER A 185 27.51 13.64 -0.26
N SER A 186 27.40 12.30 -0.23
CA SER A 186 26.30 11.57 -0.88
C SER A 186 24.96 11.85 -0.19
N ILE A 187 24.94 11.79 1.15
CA ILE A 187 23.75 12.12 1.95
C ILE A 187 23.37 13.60 1.75
N ALA A 188 24.34 14.51 1.80
CA ALA A 188 24.11 15.94 1.56
C ALA A 188 23.53 16.20 0.17
N GLY A 189 24.07 15.55 -0.88
CA GLY A 189 23.56 15.65 -2.25
C GLY A 189 22.13 15.12 -2.39
N TRP A 190 21.82 14.00 -1.73
CA TRP A 190 20.47 13.45 -1.68
C TRP A 190 19.50 14.41 -0.97
N CYS A 191 19.85 14.91 0.23
CA CYS A 191 19.05 15.89 0.96
C CYS A 191 18.81 17.16 0.15
N ALA A 192 19.86 17.72 -0.48
CA ALA A 192 19.74 18.93 -1.31
C ALA A 192 18.76 18.74 -2.47
N LYS A 193 18.75 17.55 -3.08
CA LYS A 193 17.79 17.21 -4.14
C LYS A 193 16.36 17.14 -3.60
N VAL A 194 16.15 16.48 -2.47
CA VAL A 194 14.82 16.33 -1.86
C VAL A 194 14.30 17.68 -1.35
N LEU A 195 15.12 18.47 -0.65
CA LEU A 195 14.78 19.82 -0.19
C LEU A 195 14.34 20.72 -1.36
N ARG A 196 15.12 20.75 -2.44
CA ARG A 196 14.79 21.56 -3.62
C ARG A 196 13.51 21.11 -4.32
N GLY A 197 13.23 19.80 -4.38
CA GLY A 197 12.09 19.26 -5.11
C GLY A 197 10.81 19.14 -4.30
N GLN A 198 10.91 18.92 -2.98
CA GLN A 198 9.79 18.55 -2.12
C GLN A 198 9.67 19.43 -0.86
N GLY A 199 10.59 20.38 -0.63
CA GLY A 199 10.49 21.40 0.41
C GLY A 199 10.95 20.97 1.81
N CYS A 200 11.12 19.67 2.08
CA CYS A 200 11.71 19.17 3.32
C CYS A 200 12.31 17.78 3.15
N VAL A 201 13.12 17.36 4.12
CA VAL A 201 13.47 15.95 4.36
C VAL A 201 12.80 15.51 5.67
N VAL A 202 12.12 14.37 5.68
CA VAL A 202 11.56 13.81 6.91
C VAL A 202 12.58 12.88 7.54
N ALA A 203 12.88 13.05 8.82
CA ALA A 203 13.85 12.23 9.53
C ALA A 203 13.19 11.48 10.70
N SER A 204 13.67 10.28 10.98
CA SER A 204 13.33 9.51 12.16
C SER A 204 14.55 8.70 12.63
N PRO A 205 14.62 8.31 13.91
CA PRO A 205 15.54 7.27 14.34
C PRO A 205 15.28 5.95 13.61
N VAL A 206 16.30 5.11 13.50
CA VAL A 206 16.11 3.69 13.16
C VAL A 206 15.78 2.93 14.44
N TYR A 207 14.72 2.13 14.39
CA TYR A 207 14.25 1.33 15.52
C TYR A 207 14.53 -0.16 15.29
N ASP A 208 14.73 -0.92 16.37
CA ASP A 208 14.83 -2.40 16.33
C ASP A 208 13.45 -2.99 16.08
N LYS A 209 13.02 -2.94 14.82
CA LYS A 209 11.73 -3.44 14.35
C LYS A 209 11.69 -4.96 14.40
N VAL A 210 10.59 -5.51 14.93
CA VAL A 210 10.31 -6.95 14.92
C VAL A 210 9.09 -7.35 14.07
N VAL A 211 8.12 -6.46 13.88
CA VAL A 211 6.91 -6.71 13.06
C VAL A 211 6.49 -5.43 12.36
N ASP A 212 6.14 -5.50 11.07
CA ASP A 212 5.37 -4.44 10.39
C ASP A 212 3.88 -4.82 10.37
N PHE A 213 3.03 -3.83 10.64
CA PHE A 213 1.59 -3.98 10.47
C PHE A 213 0.96 -2.63 10.11
N ALA A 214 -0.26 -2.63 9.60
CA ALA A 214 -1.03 -1.42 9.37
C ALA A 214 -2.45 -1.58 9.90
N MET A 215 -3.07 -0.44 10.15
CA MET A 215 -4.52 -0.33 10.33
C MET A 215 -5.09 0.41 9.13
N GLU A 216 -6.06 -0.22 8.48
CA GLU A 216 -6.72 0.30 7.28
C GLU A 216 -8.07 0.92 7.64
N PHE A 217 -8.42 2.02 6.98
CA PHE A 217 -9.62 2.81 7.25
C PHE A 217 -10.24 3.35 5.95
N ASP A 218 -11.52 3.68 6.00
CA ASP A 218 -12.23 4.43 4.95
C ASP A 218 -12.79 5.73 5.54
N LYS A 219 -12.58 6.85 4.86
CA LYS A 219 -13.14 8.15 5.22
C LYS A 219 -14.23 8.55 4.25
N ASP A 220 -15.45 8.75 4.75
CA ASP A 220 -16.58 9.18 3.93
C ASP A 220 -16.51 10.68 3.57
N LYS A 221 -17.46 11.16 2.75
CA LYS A 221 -17.49 12.55 2.30
C LYS A 221 -17.86 13.53 3.42
N GLU A 222 -18.53 13.03 4.45
CA GLU A 222 -18.89 13.76 5.67
C GLU A 222 -17.70 13.82 6.65
N GLY A 223 -16.61 13.10 6.36
CA GLY A 223 -15.37 13.09 7.13
C GLY A 223 -15.33 12.06 8.26
N ARG A 224 -16.31 11.16 8.37
CA ARG A 224 -16.31 10.07 9.35
C ARG A 224 -15.36 8.98 8.90
N VAL A 225 -14.62 8.41 9.86
CA VAL A 225 -13.65 7.35 9.59
C VAL A 225 -14.16 6.02 10.13
N SER A 226 -14.11 5.00 9.29
CA SER A 226 -14.46 3.62 9.62
C SER A 226 -13.23 2.73 9.53
N PHE A 227 -13.09 1.78 10.46
CA PHE A 227 -12.02 0.80 10.43
C PHE A 227 -12.34 -0.31 9.41
N ILE A 228 -11.41 -0.60 8.51
CA ILE A 228 -11.53 -1.65 7.48
C ILE A 228 -10.93 -2.98 7.93
N GLY A 229 -9.84 -2.94 8.70
CA GLY A 229 -9.13 -4.14 9.16
C GLY A 229 -7.65 -3.90 9.44
N TYR A 230 -7.01 -4.92 10.00
CA TYR A 230 -5.57 -4.97 10.17
C TYR A 230 -4.89 -5.53 8.92
N SER A 231 -3.61 -5.18 8.75
CA SER A 231 -2.78 -5.67 7.66
C SER A 231 -1.43 -6.07 8.23
N LEU A 232 -1.08 -7.36 8.22
CA LEU A 232 0.26 -7.82 8.59
C LEU A 232 1.09 -7.91 7.31
N PHE A 233 2.21 -7.20 7.24
CA PHE A 233 3.07 -7.17 6.07
C PHE A 233 4.55 -7.29 6.45
N HIS A 234 5.41 -7.43 5.46
CA HIS A 234 6.85 -7.31 5.68
C HIS A 234 7.49 -6.44 4.63
N THR A 235 8.56 -5.78 5.05
CA THR A 235 9.51 -5.13 4.16
C THR A 235 10.86 -5.84 4.22
N ASN A 236 11.65 -5.79 3.15
CA ASN A 236 13.05 -6.19 3.20
C ASN A 236 13.91 -5.18 3.99
N ASP A 237 15.20 -5.47 4.15
CA ASP A 237 16.17 -4.64 4.89
C ASP A 237 16.33 -3.23 4.30
N ARG A 238 15.91 -3.01 3.06
CA ARG A 238 15.92 -1.70 2.39
C ARG A 238 14.61 -0.94 2.53
N GLY A 239 13.64 -1.48 3.26
CA GLY A 239 12.30 -0.89 3.45
C GLY A 239 11.36 -1.04 2.26
N ALA A 240 11.67 -1.92 1.29
CA ALA A 240 10.75 -2.20 0.19
C ALA A 240 9.76 -3.30 0.59
N TYR A 241 8.49 -3.10 0.25
CA TYR A 241 7.41 -4.06 0.47
C TYR A 241 7.72 -5.44 -0.13
N GLY A 242 7.51 -6.50 0.65
CA GLY A 242 7.73 -7.89 0.22
C GLY A 242 6.46 -8.74 0.15
N GLY A 243 5.40 -8.39 0.87
CA GLY A 243 4.13 -9.14 0.85
C GLY A 243 3.28 -8.94 2.10
N ASN A 244 2.05 -9.47 2.05
CA ASN A 244 1.09 -9.50 3.16
C ASN A 244 0.76 -10.93 3.56
N LEU A 245 0.51 -11.17 4.86
CA LEU A 245 -0.20 -12.38 5.26
C LEU A 245 -1.69 -12.19 4.99
N LEU A 246 -2.35 -13.27 4.60
CA LEU A 246 -3.78 -13.33 4.44
C LEU A 246 -4.34 -14.02 5.69
N LEU A 247 -4.79 -13.20 6.63
CA LEU A 247 -5.31 -13.59 7.94
C LEU A 247 -6.56 -12.77 8.25
N SER A 248 -7.41 -13.29 9.15
CA SER A 248 -8.48 -12.50 9.76
C SER A 248 -7.91 -11.46 10.73
N ASP A 249 -8.71 -10.43 11.03
CA ASP A 249 -8.37 -9.44 12.05
C ASP A 249 -8.09 -10.09 13.42
N ALA A 250 -8.87 -11.10 13.81
CA ALA A 250 -8.68 -11.84 15.05
C ALA A 250 -7.33 -12.58 15.09
N GLN A 251 -6.92 -13.21 13.98
CA GLN A 251 -5.61 -13.87 13.88
C GLN A 251 -4.46 -12.85 13.90
N ILE A 252 -4.64 -11.66 13.31
CA ILE A 252 -3.63 -10.60 13.36
C ILE A 252 -3.51 -10.04 14.78
N GLU A 253 -4.62 -9.81 15.47
CA GLU A 253 -4.62 -9.43 16.89
C GLU A 253 -3.93 -10.50 17.74
N GLU A 254 -4.27 -11.79 17.58
CA GLU A 254 -3.61 -12.89 18.27
C GLU A 254 -2.09 -12.90 18.01
N TYR A 255 -1.66 -12.63 16.78
CA TYR A 255 -0.24 -12.53 16.45
C TYR A 255 0.43 -11.34 17.17
N LEU A 256 -0.17 -10.16 17.14
CA LEU A 256 0.38 -8.93 17.73
C LEU A 256 0.36 -8.97 19.27
N THR A 257 -0.58 -9.70 19.89
CA THR A 257 -0.65 -9.86 21.35
C THR A 257 0.52 -10.61 21.98
N ARG A 258 1.33 -11.28 21.16
CA ARG A 258 2.61 -11.87 21.57
C ARG A 258 3.65 -10.81 21.94
N TYR A 259 3.44 -9.56 21.53
CA TYR A 259 4.35 -8.44 21.76
C TYR A 259 3.75 -7.36 22.65
N VAL A 260 2.47 -7.01 22.43
CA VAL A 260 1.82 -5.86 23.10
C VAL A 260 0.40 -6.22 23.53
N PRO A 261 -0.13 -5.69 24.65
CA PRO A 261 -1.49 -6.03 25.11
C PRO A 261 -2.58 -5.70 24.08
N LEU A 262 -3.63 -6.53 24.02
CA LEU A 262 -4.77 -6.32 23.12
C LEU A 262 -5.44 -4.96 23.34
N GLU A 263 -5.59 -4.55 24.61
CA GLU A 263 -6.13 -3.24 24.98
C GLU A 263 -5.32 -2.09 24.39
N THR A 264 -3.99 -2.21 24.32
CA THR A 264 -3.13 -1.22 23.67
C THR A 264 -3.42 -1.14 22.17
N LEU A 265 -3.59 -2.28 21.48
CA LEU A 265 -3.93 -2.31 20.05
C LEU A 265 -5.28 -1.64 19.78
N HIS A 266 -6.30 -1.95 20.59
CA HIS A 266 -7.62 -1.31 20.46
C HIS A 266 -7.55 0.18 20.75
N ARG A 267 -6.80 0.60 21.77
CA ARG A 267 -6.61 2.02 22.08
C ARG A 267 -5.91 2.77 20.95
N VAL A 268 -4.89 2.17 20.33
CA VAL A 268 -4.22 2.73 19.15
C VAL A 268 -5.20 2.86 17.98
N ARG A 269 -6.06 1.87 17.73
CA ARG A 269 -7.08 1.93 16.68
C ARG A 269 -8.06 3.09 16.87
N GLU A 270 -8.59 3.27 18.08
CA GLU A 270 -9.54 4.36 18.35
C GLU A 270 -8.86 5.73 18.22
N VAL A 271 -7.64 5.89 18.73
CA VAL A 271 -6.88 7.15 18.58
C VAL A 271 -6.52 7.41 17.11
N ALA A 272 -6.16 6.38 16.34
CA ALA A 272 -5.92 6.49 14.92
C ALA A 272 -7.15 7.00 14.18
N LYS A 273 -8.33 6.41 14.45
CA LYS A 273 -9.60 6.88 13.89
C LYS A 273 -9.85 8.36 14.19
N ASP A 274 -9.77 8.76 15.45
CA ASP A 274 -9.96 10.15 15.89
C ASP A 274 -8.99 11.12 15.20
N VAL A 275 -7.72 10.72 15.04
CA VAL A 275 -6.71 11.53 14.36
C VAL A 275 -7.02 11.70 12.88
N LEU A 276 -7.45 10.64 12.20
CA LEU A 276 -7.79 10.65 10.78
C LEU A 276 -9.08 11.42 10.49
N GLU A 277 -10.04 11.47 11.43
CA GLU A 277 -11.23 12.32 11.31
C GLU A 277 -10.84 13.81 11.38
N ARG A 278 -10.06 14.18 12.40
CA ARG A 278 -9.64 15.57 12.63
C ARG A 278 -8.62 16.09 11.62
N ARG A 279 -7.73 15.22 11.13
CA ARG A 279 -6.76 15.56 10.08
C ARG A 279 -7.35 15.29 8.70
N PHE A 280 -6.74 15.88 7.67
CA PHE A 280 -7.13 15.62 6.28
C PHE A 280 -8.63 15.91 6.03
N VAL A 281 -9.15 17.03 6.59
CA VAL A 281 -10.54 17.47 6.41
C VAL A 281 -10.77 17.82 4.94
N GLY A 282 -11.71 17.15 4.29
CA GLY A 282 -11.96 17.27 2.85
C GLY A 282 -11.40 16.13 2.00
N TYR A 283 -10.60 15.23 2.58
CA TYR A 283 -10.24 13.97 1.92
C TYR A 283 -11.34 12.93 2.16
N ALA A 284 -11.72 12.20 1.10
CA ALA A 284 -12.60 11.04 1.17
C ALA A 284 -11.99 9.87 0.38
N GLY A 285 -12.02 8.69 0.97
CA GLY A 285 -11.44 7.46 0.42
C GLY A 285 -10.62 6.68 1.44
N CYS A 286 -9.85 5.72 0.95
CA CYS A 286 -9.09 4.82 1.78
C CYS A 286 -7.86 5.47 2.42
N LEU A 287 -7.61 5.09 3.66
CA LEU A 287 -6.50 5.54 4.50
C LEU A 287 -5.82 4.33 5.13
N GLY A 288 -4.50 4.29 5.16
CA GLY A 288 -3.74 3.29 5.91
C GLY A 288 -2.74 3.96 6.83
N ILE A 289 -2.62 3.52 8.08
CA ILE A 289 -1.52 3.93 8.95
C ILE A 289 -0.58 2.76 9.09
N ASP A 290 0.62 2.91 8.54
CA ASP A 290 1.69 1.93 8.70
C ASP A 290 2.28 2.08 10.10
N MET A 291 2.47 0.96 10.76
CA MET A 291 2.93 0.84 12.13
C MET A 291 3.99 -0.26 12.21
N MET A 292 4.71 -0.28 13.31
CA MET A 292 5.61 -1.39 13.59
C MET A 292 5.66 -1.68 15.08
N VAL A 293 5.91 -2.95 15.42
CA VAL A 293 6.33 -3.33 16.76
C VAL A 293 7.86 -3.28 16.78
N CYS A 294 8.39 -2.66 17.83
CA CYS A 294 9.81 -2.50 18.05
C CYS A 294 10.21 -3.10 19.40
N ARG A 295 11.44 -3.61 19.47
CA ARG A 295 12.06 -4.09 20.70
C ARG A 295 12.72 -2.92 21.45
N SER A 296 12.70 -2.94 22.78
CA SER A 296 13.52 -2.08 23.62
C SER A 296 13.81 -2.77 24.95
N GLY A 297 15.10 -3.08 25.20
CA GLY A 297 15.49 -3.94 26.32
C GLY A 297 14.84 -5.32 26.20
N GLU A 298 14.19 -5.77 27.28
CA GLU A 298 13.46 -7.05 27.32
C GLU A 298 12.00 -6.94 26.85
N GLY A 299 11.51 -5.73 26.53
CA GLY A 299 10.11 -5.49 26.17
C GLY A 299 9.88 -5.09 24.71
N PHE A 300 8.60 -4.94 24.37
CA PHE A 300 8.14 -4.47 23.07
C PHE A 300 7.24 -3.24 23.20
N TRP A 301 7.19 -2.44 22.14
CA TRP A 301 6.36 -1.25 22.04
C TRP A 301 5.96 -1.00 20.58
N ILE A 302 4.91 -0.22 20.36
CA ILE A 302 4.38 0.13 19.03
C ILE A 302 4.93 1.49 18.60
N HIS A 303 5.46 1.57 17.38
CA HIS A 303 5.55 2.81 16.62
C HIS A 303 4.23 3.07 15.90
N PRO A 304 3.37 3.97 16.38
CA PRO A 304 1.96 3.98 16.02
C PRO A 304 1.66 4.71 14.70
N CYS A 305 2.66 5.37 14.09
CA CYS A 305 2.50 6.02 12.79
C CYS A 305 3.86 6.19 12.12
N VAL A 306 4.26 5.25 11.26
CA VAL A 306 5.46 5.32 10.41
C VAL A 306 5.19 6.16 9.17
N GLU A 307 4.01 5.99 8.57
CA GLU A 307 3.47 6.79 7.47
C GLU A 307 1.94 6.70 7.44
N VAL A 308 1.30 7.65 6.77
CA VAL A 308 -0.14 7.61 6.47
C VAL A 308 -0.31 7.55 4.95
N ASN A 309 -0.91 6.49 4.47
CA ASN A 309 -1.19 6.22 3.05
C ASN A 309 -2.60 6.73 2.70
N LEU A 310 -2.73 7.87 2.00
CA LEU A 310 -4.01 8.44 1.56
C LEU A 310 -4.44 7.90 0.19
N ARG A 311 -4.51 6.57 0.09
CA ARG A 311 -4.79 5.87 -1.14
C ARG A 311 -5.14 4.42 -0.87
N MET A 312 -5.64 3.74 -1.91
CA MET A 312 -5.60 2.28 -1.94
C MET A 312 -4.15 1.80 -1.70
N ASN A 313 -4.02 0.68 -1.01
CA ASN A 313 -2.74 0.10 -0.66
C ASN A 313 -2.81 -1.43 -0.65
N MET A 314 -1.67 -2.08 -0.46
CA MET A 314 -1.58 -3.54 -0.49
C MET A 314 -2.28 -4.21 0.69
N GLY A 315 -2.42 -3.53 1.83
CA GLY A 315 -3.17 -4.03 2.99
C GLY A 315 -4.66 -4.18 2.69
N ILE A 316 -5.26 -3.19 2.03
CA ILE A 316 -6.68 -3.27 1.61
C ILE A 316 -6.89 -4.38 0.57
N VAL A 317 -5.95 -4.57 -0.35
CA VAL A 317 -5.97 -5.69 -1.30
C VAL A 317 -5.91 -7.02 -0.54
N ALA A 318 -4.96 -7.19 0.36
CA ALA A 318 -4.79 -8.41 1.15
C ALA A 318 -6.03 -8.74 1.99
N GLY A 319 -6.59 -7.75 2.70
CA GLY A 319 -7.83 -7.94 3.48
C GLY A 319 -9.03 -8.29 2.59
N SER A 320 -9.13 -7.71 1.40
CA SER A 320 -10.19 -8.04 0.44
C SER A 320 -10.03 -9.46 -0.12
N LEU A 321 -8.81 -9.87 -0.46
CA LEU A 321 -8.49 -11.23 -0.90
C LEU A 321 -8.86 -12.26 0.17
N TYR A 322 -8.45 -12.04 1.43
CA TYR A 322 -8.79 -12.94 2.53
C TYR A 322 -10.31 -13.08 2.68
N ARG A 323 -11.03 -11.96 2.85
CA ARG A 323 -12.49 -11.98 3.13
C ARG A 323 -13.32 -12.57 1.99
N ARG A 324 -12.91 -12.34 0.73
CA ARG A 324 -13.70 -12.72 -0.44
C ARG A 324 -13.35 -14.11 -0.97
N LEU A 325 -12.09 -14.51 -0.86
CA LEU A 325 -11.60 -15.70 -1.56
C LEU A 325 -11.26 -16.86 -0.62
N LEU A 326 -10.71 -16.60 0.57
CA LEU A 326 -10.19 -17.68 1.42
C LEU A 326 -11.31 -18.29 2.28
N ALA A 327 -11.22 -19.60 2.49
CA ALA A 327 -12.05 -20.26 3.48
C ALA A 327 -11.68 -19.80 4.90
N PRO A 328 -12.61 -19.85 5.88
CA PRO A 328 -12.34 -19.37 7.24
C PRO A 328 -11.16 -20.06 7.95
N ASP A 329 -10.91 -21.32 7.61
CA ASP A 329 -9.81 -22.18 8.07
C ASP A 329 -8.69 -22.28 7.02
N ALA A 330 -8.50 -21.23 6.22
CA ALA A 330 -7.39 -21.10 5.29
C ALA A 330 -6.62 -19.81 5.58
N VAL A 331 -5.31 -19.88 5.38
CA VAL A 331 -4.36 -18.77 5.56
C VAL A 331 -3.41 -18.74 4.39
N GLY A 332 -2.72 -17.63 4.19
CA GLY A 332 -1.80 -17.55 3.06
C GLY A 332 -0.96 -16.30 3.05
N TYR A 333 -0.38 -16.03 1.89
CA TYR A 333 0.30 -14.77 1.64
C TYR A 333 -0.04 -14.22 0.26
N PHE A 334 -0.05 -12.90 0.17
CA PHE A 334 -0.13 -12.12 -1.06
C PHE A 334 1.23 -11.51 -1.37
N ARG A 335 1.70 -11.68 -2.61
CA ARG A 335 2.99 -11.14 -3.08
C ARG A 335 2.88 -10.48 -4.45
N ILE A 336 3.74 -9.48 -4.64
CA ILE A 336 4.08 -8.93 -5.95
C ILE A 336 5.57 -9.16 -6.16
N GLU A 337 5.91 -9.82 -7.25
CA GLU A 337 7.29 -10.12 -7.59
C GLU A 337 7.68 -9.47 -8.90
N TYR A 338 8.93 -8.99 -8.96
CA TYR A 338 9.54 -8.46 -10.16
C TYR A 338 10.64 -9.40 -10.66
N HIS A 339 10.66 -9.65 -11.97
CA HIS A 339 11.73 -10.36 -12.63
C HIS A 339 12.30 -9.54 -13.78
N THR A 340 13.63 -9.60 -13.93
CA THR A 340 14.34 -8.98 -15.05
C THR A 340 14.12 -9.72 -16.38
N SER A 341 13.71 -10.99 -16.34
CA SER A 341 13.40 -11.81 -17.51
C SER A 341 11.93 -12.26 -17.48
N PRO A 342 11.14 -11.99 -18.55
CA PRO A 342 9.79 -12.52 -18.68
C PRO A 342 9.74 -14.06 -18.70
N ASP A 343 10.74 -14.72 -19.31
CA ASP A 343 10.81 -16.18 -19.35
C ASP A 343 11.05 -16.76 -17.96
N ALA A 344 11.89 -16.11 -17.15
CA ALA A 344 12.10 -16.52 -15.77
C ALA A 344 10.80 -16.38 -14.96
N LEU A 345 10.09 -15.25 -15.08
CA LEU A 345 8.80 -15.03 -14.41
C LEU A 345 7.79 -16.11 -14.79
N ARG A 346 7.68 -16.42 -16.09
CA ARG A 346 6.81 -17.47 -16.60
C ARG A 346 7.18 -18.85 -16.05
N ALA A 347 8.47 -19.18 -16.01
CA ALA A 347 8.93 -20.45 -15.45
C ALA A 347 8.56 -20.59 -13.96
N TYR A 348 8.73 -19.52 -13.16
CA TYR A 348 8.27 -19.50 -11.77
C TYR A 348 6.75 -19.64 -11.66
N HIS A 349 5.99 -18.96 -12.52
CA HIS A 349 4.53 -19.07 -12.56
C HIS A 349 4.07 -20.52 -12.84
N ILE A 350 4.60 -21.16 -13.89
CA ILE A 350 4.25 -22.55 -14.24
C ILE A 350 4.66 -23.52 -13.12
N LYS A 351 5.85 -23.30 -12.54
CA LYS A 351 6.33 -24.10 -11.41
C LYS A 351 5.38 -24.00 -10.21
N ASP A 352 4.98 -22.79 -9.82
CA ASP A 352 4.06 -22.58 -8.70
C ASP A 352 2.66 -23.15 -8.99
N GLU A 353 2.15 -22.97 -10.20
CA GLU A 353 0.85 -23.51 -10.62
C GLU A 353 0.84 -25.05 -10.59
N THR A 354 1.94 -25.69 -11.01
CA THR A 354 2.08 -27.16 -10.99
C THR A 354 2.27 -27.70 -9.57
N ALA A 355 3.08 -27.02 -8.76
CA ALA A 355 3.45 -27.50 -7.43
C ALA A 355 2.36 -27.28 -6.38
N TYR A 356 1.49 -26.28 -6.58
CA TYR A 356 0.46 -25.88 -5.63
C TYR A 356 -0.90 -25.78 -6.33
N PRO A 357 -1.49 -26.91 -6.76
CA PRO A 357 -2.80 -26.91 -7.39
C PRO A 357 -3.87 -26.34 -6.45
N LEU A 358 -4.80 -25.55 -7.00
CA LEU A 358 -5.87 -24.92 -6.23
C LEU A 358 -6.89 -25.95 -5.74
N THR A 359 -7.23 -25.87 -4.47
CA THR A 359 -8.32 -26.62 -3.85
C THR A 359 -9.32 -25.67 -3.21
N TRP A 360 -10.58 -26.10 -3.18
CA TRP A 360 -11.70 -25.26 -2.81
C TRP A 360 -12.68 -26.01 -1.92
N ARG A 361 -13.40 -25.25 -1.09
CA ARG A 361 -14.55 -25.74 -0.31
C ARG A 361 -15.60 -24.64 -0.29
N GLU A 362 -16.83 -24.97 -0.69
CA GLU A 362 -17.97 -24.04 -0.66
C GLU A 362 -17.70 -22.70 -1.37
N GLY A 363 -17.05 -22.76 -2.55
CA GLY A 363 -16.75 -21.57 -3.35
C GLY A 363 -15.57 -20.72 -2.83
N ARG A 364 -14.84 -21.19 -1.81
CA ARG A 364 -13.68 -20.50 -1.23
C ARG A 364 -12.41 -21.34 -1.34
N ILE A 365 -11.26 -20.68 -1.46
CA ILE A 365 -9.93 -21.30 -1.58
C ILE A 365 -9.53 -21.91 -0.24
N MET A 366 -9.21 -23.20 -0.27
CA MET A 366 -8.64 -23.93 0.87
C MET A 366 -7.11 -23.99 0.81
N SER A 367 -6.55 -24.18 -0.38
CA SER A 367 -5.09 -24.21 -0.59
C SER A 367 -4.71 -24.01 -2.05
N GLY A 368 -3.43 -23.75 -2.30
CA GLY A 368 -2.85 -23.70 -3.65
C GLY A 368 -2.34 -22.30 -4.05
N TYR A 369 -1.90 -22.18 -5.29
CA TYR A 369 -1.40 -20.96 -5.90
C TYR A 369 -2.43 -20.37 -6.87
N MET A 370 -2.71 -19.07 -6.76
CA MET A 370 -3.58 -18.37 -7.71
C MET A 370 -2.92 -17.08 -8.22
N PRO A 371 -2.75 -16.91 -9.54
CA PRO A 371 -2.36 -15.63 -10.11
C PRO A 371 -3.52 -14.63 -9.97
N LEU A 372 -3.20 -13.40 -9.55
CA LEU A 372 -4.16 -12.30 -9.42
C LEU A 372 -4.27 -11.45 -10.70
N VAL A 373 -3.33 -11.62 -11.62
CA VAL A 373 -3.28 -10.90 -12.90
C VAL A 373 -2.76 -11.86 -13.97
N PRO A 374 -3.04 -11.61 -15.27
CA PRO A 374 -2.52 -12.46 -16.33
C PRO A 374 -0.99 -12.45 -16.38
N VAL A 375 -0.39 -13.63 -16.50
CA VAL A 375 1.04 -13.79 -16.81
C VAL A 375 1.20 -13.98 -18.32
N THR A 376 1.79 -12.99 -18.98
CA THR A 376 1.94 -12.94 -20.44
C THR A 376 3.40 -13.15 -20.87
N PRO A 377 3.72 -13.30 -22.17
CA PRO A 377 5.12 -13.40 -22.62
C PRO A 377 5.97 -12.16 -22.34
N SER A 378 5.35 -11.02 -22.03
CA SER A 378 6.05 -9.76 -21.80
C SER A 378 6.04 -9.30 -20.34
N SER A 379 5.32 -10.02 -19.47
CA SER A 379 5.16 -9.67 -18.06
C SER A 379 6.50 -9.68 -17.33
N ARG A 380 6.72 -8.64 -16.53
CA ARG A 380 7.87 -8.49 -15.62
C ARG A 380 7.45 -8.43 -14.17
N TYR A 381 6.18 -8.12 -13.90
CA TYR A 381 5.56 -8.24 -12.60
C TYR A 381 4.52 -9.34 -12.59
N ARG A 382 4.44 -10.08 -11.47
CA ARG A 382 3.31 -10.98 -11.16
C ARG A 382 2.76 -10.64 -9.80
N ALA A 383 1.44 -10.68 -9.67
CA ALA A 383 0.73 -10.63 -8.39
C ALA A 383 0.05 -11.98 -8.18
N PHE A 384 0.17 -12.55 -6.98
CA PHE A 384 -0.40 -13.88 -6.69
C PHE A 384 -0.66 -14.06 -5.20
N ILE A 385 -1.50 -15.05 -4.90
CA ILE A 385 -1.65 -15.60 -3.55
C ILE A 385 -1.16 -17.05 -3.52
N LYS A 386 -0.62 -17.46 -2.37
CA LYS A 386 -0.46 -18.88 -2.02
C LYS A 386 -1.17 -19.15 -0.71
N VAL A 387 -2.08 -20.12 -0.72
CA VAL A 387 -3.01 -20.43 0.36
C VAL A 387 -2.72 -21.83 0.89
N PHE A 388 -2.93 -22.02 2.19
CA PHE A 388 -2.71 -23.24 2.92
C PHE A 388 -3.86 -23.45 3.93
N PRO A 389 -4.20 -24.69 4.27
CA PRO A 389 -5.12 -24.96 5.35
C PRO A 389 -4.54 -24.43 6.67
N ASP A 390 -5.35 -23.77 7.47
CA ASP A 390 -4.98 -23.34 8.81
C ASP A 390 -4.96 -24.54 9.75
N THR A 391 -3.75 -24.97 10.11
CA THR A 391 -3.53 -26.06 11.06
C THR A 391 -3.26 -25.56 12.47
N GLY A 392 -3.48 -24.27 12.76
CA GLY A 392 -3.09 -23.61 14.02
C GLY A 392 -1.58 -23.41 14.19
N HIS A 393 -0.81 -23.85 13.19
CA HIS A 393 0.65 -23.79 13.15
C HIS A 393 1.19 -22.89 12.05
N PHE A 394 0.36 -22.08 11.39
CA PHE A 394 0.85 -21.04 10.48
C PHE A 394 1.56 -19.94 11.29
N ARG A 395 2.74 -20.30 11.77
CA ARG A 395 3.65 -19.48 12.55
C ARG A 395 4.76 -19.09 11.59
N CYS A 396 4.97 -17.79 11.38
CA CYS A 396 6.25 -17.32 10.88
C CYS A 396 7.31 -17.74 11.90
N HIS A 397 7.97 -18.88 11.69
CA HIS A 397 9.04 -19.33 12.57
C HIS A 397 10.15 -18.27 12.53
N ASN A 398 10.47 -17.66 13.68
CA ASN A 398 11.53 -16.66 13.82
C ASN A 398 11.45 -15.46 12.86
N GLY A 399 10.23 -14.99 12.54
CA GLY A 399 10.07 -13.86 11.60
C GLY A 399 10.40 -14.22 10.15
N GLN A 400 10.68 -15.49 9.84
CA GLN A 400 10.75 -15.97 8.47
C GLN A 400 9.34 -16.20 7.96
N TRP A 401 8.95 -15.31 7.04
CA TRP A 401 7.79 -15.49 6.19
C TRP A 401 8.03 -16.67 5.25
N PRO A 402 7.02 -17.53 4.98
CA PRO A 402 7.17 -18.66 4.07
C PRO A 402 7.57 -18.28 2.64
#